data_AF-A0ABD3UWC9-F1
#
_entry.id   AF-A0ABD3UWC9-F1
#
_cell.length_a   1.000
_cell.length_b   1.000
_cell.length_c   1.000
_cell.angle_alpha   90.00
_cell.angle_beta   90.00
_cell.angle_gamma   90.00
#
_symmetry.space_group_name_H-M   'P 1'
#
loop_
_entity.id
_entity.type
_entity.pdbx_description
1 polymer ?
#
loop_
_entity_poly.entity_id
_entity_poly.type
_entity_poly.pdbx_seq_one_letter_code
_entity_poly.pdbx_strand_id
1 'polypeptide(L)'
;MSFLLPHLNNKKEVDQAIKTTEDLVLVLRFGRDNDTTCLQLDEILSKAAPELANMAVICCVDIDSLPMYCQYFDITLIPATIFFFNAQHMKVDWGSPDHTKFIGTFRTKQDFIDVVEVIYRGAMKGKLMVTSPLDPKDVPKYDLLYKDY
;
A
#
# COMPACT_ATOMS: atom_id res chain seq x y z
N MET A 1 1.77 -7.15 -22.25
CA MET A 1 2.94 -6.42 -21.72
C MET A 1 2.90 -6.57 -20.22
N SER A 2 3.93 -7.15 -19.59
CA SER A 2 4.07 -7.12 -18.13
C SER A 2 4.65 -5.76 -17.75
N PHE A 3 3.84 -4.89 -17.15
CA PHE A 3 4.34 -3.63 -16.62
C PHE A 3 5.11 -3.94 -15.34
N LEU A 4 6.43 -3.78 -15.38
CA LEU A 4 7.23 -3.75 -14.16
C LEU A 4 6.80 -2.53 -13.35
N LEU A 5 6.43 -2.75 -12.09
CA LEU A 5 6.12 -1.68 -11.16
C LEU A 5 7.40 -0.86 -10.91
N PRO A 6 7.33 0.48 -10.87
CA PRO A 6 8.49 1.30 -10.57
C PRO A 6 9.00 1.06 -9.15
N HIS A 7 10.32 0.92 -9.02
CA HIS A 7 10.99 0.79 -7.72
C HIS A 7 11.56 2.13 -7.27
N LEU A 8 11.30 2.47 -6.01
CA LEU A 8 11.89 3.63 -5.32
C LEU A 8 13.00 3.13 -4.40
N ASN A 9 14.24 3.48 -4.73
CA ASN A 9 15.46 2.88 -4.16
C ASN A 9 16.13 3.77 -3.11
N ASN A 10 15.69 5.02 -2.97
CA ASN A 10 16.28 5.96 -2.01
C ASN A 10 15.23 6.90 -1.42
N LYS A 11 15.63 7.58 -0.34
CA LYS A 11 14.73 8.45 0.42
C LYS A 11 14.13 9.55 -0.44
N LYS A 12 14.94 10.14 -1.32
CA LYS A 12 14.54 11.26 -2.18
C LYS A 12 13.45 10.83 -3.15
N GLU A 13 13.53 9.62 -3.71
CA GLU A 13 12.51 9.07 -4.60
C GLU A 13 11.17 8.88 -3.89
N VAL A 14 11.17 8.32 -2.67
CA VAL A 14 9.95 8.18 -1.85
C VAL A 14 9.37 9.54 -1.46
N ASP A 15 10.21 10.45 -0.96
CA ASP A 15 9.80 11.82 -0.61
C ASP A 15 9.20 12.55 -1.81
N GLN A 16 9.81 12.38 -2.98
CA GLN A 16 9.34 13.01 -4.21
C GLN A 16 8.01 12.40 -4.64
N ALA A 17 7.87 11.07 -4.65
CA ALA A 17 6.63 10.39 -5.01
C ALA A 17 5.46 10.88 -4.13
N ILE A 18 5.66 10.97 -2.81
CA ILE A 18 4.64 11.47 -1.87
C ILE A 18 4.26 12.93 -2.17
N LYS A 19 5.24 13.78 -2.51
CA LYS A 19 5.02 15.22 -2.75
C LYS A 19 4.40 15.53 -4.09
N THR A 20 4.71 14.78 -5.14
CA THR A 20 4.28 15.11 -6.52
C THR A 20 3.11 14.30 -7.03
N THR A 21 2.72 13.24 -6.32
CA THR A 21 1.51 12.51 -6.70
C THR A 21 0.30 13.30 -6.22
N GLU A 22 -0.28 14.06 -7.15
CA GLU A 22 -1.47 14.88 -6.95
C GLU A 22 -2.68 14.22 -7.63
N ASP A 23 -3.85 14.34 -7.00
CA ASP A 23 -5.15 13.85 -7.46
C ASP A 23 -5.20 12.36 -7.85
N LEU A 24 -4.24 11.57 -7.35
CA LEU A 24 -4.14 10.12 -7.51
C LEU A 24 -3.74 9.50 -6.17
N VAL A 25 -4.18 8.26 -5.94
CA VAL A 25 -3.72 7.47 -4.80
C VAL A 25 -2.31 6.97 -5.08
N LEU A 26 -1.33 7.42 -4.32
CA LEU A 26 -0.01 6.81 -4.30
C LEU A 26 -0.05 5.55 -3.44
N VAL A 27 0.22 4.41 -4.06
CA VAL A 27 0.32 3.10 -3.41
C VAL A 27 1.80 2.74 -3.27
N LEU A 28 2.28 2.59 -2.04
CA LEU A 28 3.65 2.19 -1.73
C LEU A 28 3.68 0.78 -1.15
N ARG A 29 4.17 -0.19 -1.92
CA ARG A 29 4.43 -1.57 -1.48
C ARG A 29 5.81 -1.67 -0.87
N PHE A 30 5.91 -1.71 0.45
CA PHE A 30 7.14 -2.02 1.17
C PHE A 30 7.34 -3.53 1.25
N GLY A 31 8.46 -4.02 0.76
CA GLY A 31 8.77 -5.45 0.77
C GLY A 31 10.17 -5.76 0.27
N ARG A 32 10.42 -7.03 -0.03
CA ARG A 32 11.65 -7.50 -0.69
C ARG A 32 11.28 -8.23 -1.98
N ASP A 33 12.04 -8.01 -3.03
CA ASP A 33 11.74 -8.63 -4.33
C ASP A 33 12.01 -10.14 -4.37
N ASN A 34 12.76 -10.67 -3.40
CA ASN A 34 12.99 -12.10 -3.24
C ASN A 34 12.03 -12.79 -2.25
N ASP A 35 11.11 -12.04 -1.62
CA ASP A 35 10.10 -12.61 -0.74
C ASP A 35 8.91 -13.14 -1.54
N THR A 36 8.54 -14.38 -1.27
CA THR A 36 7.46 -15.07 -2.01
C THR A 36 6.10 -14.39 -1.87
N THR A 37 5.81 -13.78 -0.72
CA THR A 37 4.55 -13.09 -0.44
C THR A 37 4.51 -11.74 -1.17
N CYS A 38 5.64 -11.03 -1.22
CA CYS A 38 5.82 -9.82 -2.01
C CYS A 38 5.65 -10.07 -3.51
N LEU A 39 6.23 -11.16 -4.03
CA LEU A 39 6.06 -11.54 -5.45
C LEU A 39 4.60 -11.83 -5.82
N GLN A 40 3.85 -12.49 -4.93
CA GLN A 40 2.41 -12.72 -5.13
C GLN A 40 1.62 -11.41 -5.18
N LEU A 41 1.93 -10.47 -4.27
CA LEU A 41 1.32 -9.15 -4.28
C LEU A 41 1.68 -8.38 -5.55
N ASP A 42 2.95 -8.37 -5.94
CA ASP A 42 3.43 -7.65 -7.13
C ASP A 42 2.75 -8.12 -8.42
N GLU A 43 2.46 -9.42 -8.53
CA GLU A 43 1.69 -9.95 -9.67
C GLU A 43 0.28 -9.35 -9.73
N ILE A 44 -0.38 -9.21 -8.57
CA ILE A 44 -1.71 -8.58 -8.47
C ILE A 44 -1.63 -7.09 -8.82
N LEU A 45 -0.69 -6.38 -8.20
CA LEU A 45 -0.48 -4.94 -8.41
C LEU A 45 -0.15 -4.62 -9.87
N SER A 46 0.75 -5.38 -10.49
CA SER A 46 1.15 -5.22 -11.90
C SER A 46 -0.03 -5.43 -12.86
N LYS A 47 -0.88 -6.43 -12.59
CA LYS A 47 -2.08 -6.69 -13.40
C LYS A 47 -3.15 -5.62 -13.23
N ALA A 48 -3.27 -5.02 -12.04
CA ALA A 48 -4.24 -3.96 -11.77
C ALA A 48 -3.79 -2.56 -12.23
N ALA A 49 -2.48 -2.32 -12.32
CA ALA A 49 -1.91 -1.00 -12.64
C ALA A 49 -2.52 -0.33 -13.89
N PRO A 50 -2.76 -1.03 -15.02
CA PRO A 50 -3.36 -0.40 -16.20
C PRO A 50 -4.82 0.04 -15.97
N GLU A 51 -5.59 -0.73 -15.18
CA GLU A 51 -7.00 -0.43 -14.86
C GLU A 51 -7.13 0.73 -13.86
N LEU A 52 -6.11 0.88 -13.00
CA LEU A 52 -6.05 1.92 -11.97
C LEU A 52 -5.30 3.18 -12.41
N ALA A 53 -4.79 3.26 -13.64
CA ALA A 53 -3.93 4.37 -14.07
C ALA A 53 -4.54 5.78 -13.93
N ASN A 54 -5.88 5.89 -13.92
CA ASN A 54 -6.59 7.15 -13.71
C ASN A 54 -6.92 7.45 -12.24
N MET A 55 -6.62 6.53 -11.32
CA MET A 55 -6.94 6.64 -9.89
C MET A 55 -5.71 6.46 -8.99
N ALA A 56 -4.66 5.78 -9.44
CA ALA A 56 -3.52 5.46 -8.62
C ALA A 56 -2.19 5.36 -9.38
N VAL A 57 -1.12 5.63 -8.64
CA VAL A 57 0.28 5.34 -9.01
C VAL A 57 0.78 4.29 -8.03
N ILE A 58 1.33 3.19 -8.53
CA ILE A 58 1.78 2.07 -7.70
C ILE A 58 3.30 1.97 -7.80
N CYS A 59 3.98 1.98 -6.65
CA CYS A 59 5.42 1.87 -6.56
C CYS A 59 5.83 0.81 -5.53
N CYS A 60 6.94 0.13 -5.82
CA CYS A 60 7.59 -0.79 -4.91
C CYS A 60 8.72 -0.10 -4.16
N VAL A 61 8.89 -0.43 -2.88
CA VAL A 61 9.93 0.11 -2.01
C VAL A 61 10.63 -1.05 -1.33
N ASP A 62 11.94 -1.14 -1.51
CA ASP A 62 12.78 -2.13 -0.83
C ASP A 62 13.04 -1.69 0.62
N ILE A 63 12.65 -2.54 1.57
CA ILE A 63 12.80 -2.27 3.00
C ILE A 63 14.27 -2.28 3.46
N ASP A 64 15.13 -3.07 2.81
CA ASP A 64 16.55 -3.18 3.21
C ASP A 64 17.32 -1.91 2.84
N SER A 65 16.89 -1.24 1.76
CA SER A 65 17.45 0.03 1.30
C SER A 65 16.95 1.24 2.09
N LEU A 66 15.81 1.13 2.79
CA LEU A 66 15.11 2.26 3.41
C LEU A 66 14.60 1.98 4.85
N PRO A 67 15.51 1.65 5.80
CA PRO A 67 15.13 1.30 7.17
C PRO A 67 14.44 2.45 7.92
N MET A 68 14.73 3.70 7.56
CA MET A 68 14.12 4.88 8.18
C MET A 68 12.60 4.97 7.96
N TYR A 69 12.11 4.56 6.79
CA TYR A 69 10.66 4.52 6.54
C TYR A 69 10.01 3.32 7.21
N CYS A 70 10.73 2.21 7.31
CA CYS A 70 10.27 1.05 8.07
C CYS A 70 10.07 1.42 9.54
N GLN A 71 11.00 2.17 10.13
CA GLN A 71 10.85 2.68 11.49
C GLN A 71 9.71 3.71 11.59
N TYR A 72 9.61 4.64 10.63
CA TYR A 72 8.58 5.69 10.66
C TYR A 72 7.14 5.13 10.57
N PHE A 73 6.92 4.13 9.72
CA PHE A 73 5.62 3.50 9.52
C PHE A 73 5.39 2.25 10.39
N ASP A 74 6.35 1.93 11.27
CA ASP A 74 6.34 0.73 12.10
C ASP A 74 6.09 -0.56 11.27
N ILE A 75 6.86 -0.72 10.19
CA ILE A 75 6.79 -1.89 9.31
C ILE A 75 7.63 -3.00 9.92
N THR A 76 6.97 -3.96 10.54
CA THR A 76 7.56 -5.17 11.13
C THR A 76 7.28 -6.43 10.32
N LEU A 77 6.21 -6.41 9.50
CA LEU A 77 5.77 -7.49 8.62
C LEU A 77 5.74 -6.99 7.18
N ILE A 78 6.12 -7.87 6.24
CA ILE A 78 6.09 -7.59 4.80
C ILE A 78 5.26 -8.65 4.07
N PRO A 79 4.65 -8.31 2.93
CA PRO A 79 4.56 -6.95 2.37
C PRO A 79 3.65 -6.04 3.20
N ALA A 80 4.01 -4.75 3.26
CA ALA A 80 3.19 -3.70 3.85
C ALA A 80 2.85 -2.67 2.78
N THR A 81 1.56 -2.40 2.57
CA THR A 81 1.10 -1.44 1.57
C THR A 81 0.54 -0.20 2.26
N ILE A 82 1.06 0.97 1.88
CA ILE A 82 0.70 2.26 2.45
C ILE A 82 0.12 3.15 1.34
N PHE A 83 -0.89 3.94 1.69
CA PHE A 83 -1.64 4.76 0.74
C PHE A 83 -1.47 6.24 1.07
N PHE A 84 -1.23 7.06 0.04
CA PHE A 84 -1.21 8.51 0.14
C PHE A 84 -2.12 9.13 -0.90
N PHE A 85 -2.64 10.32 -0.60
CA PHE A 85 -3.36 11.17 -1.54
C PHE A 85 -3.03 12.63 -1.24
N ASN A 86 -2.51 13.39 -2.22
CA ASN A 86 -2.07 14.78 -2.02
C ASN A 86 -1.15 14.95 -0.80
N ALA A 87 -0.12 14.09 -0.71
CA ALA A 87 0.82 13.98 0.42
C ALA A 87 0.21 13.64 1.80
N GLN A 88 -1.09 13.35 1.87
CA GLN A 88 -1.76 12.93 3.11
C GLN A 88 -1.80 11.41 3.20
N HIS A 89 -1.43 10.88 4.36
CA HIS A 89 -1.48 9.44 4.64
C HIS A 89 -2.93 8.98 4.79
N MET A 90 -3.38 8.16 3.85
CA MET A 90 -4.74 7.60 3.83
C MET A 90 -4.82 6.37 4.73
N LYS A 91 -5.70 6.43 5.72
CA LYS A 91 -6.00 5.30 6.60
C LYS A 91 -7.17 4.48 6.07
N VAL A 92 -7.17 3.20 6.37
CA VAL A 92 -8.27 2.31 6.00
C VAL A 92 -8.63 1.45 7.20
N ASP A 93 -9.91 1.44 7.55
CA ASP A 93 -10.46 0.50 8.53
C ASP A 93 -10.55 -0.88 7.89
N TRP A 94 -9.60 -1.75 8.26
CA TRP A 94 -9.57 -3.15 7.83
C TRP A 94 -10.33 -4.08 8.77
N GLY A 95 -10.92 -3.56 9.84
CA GLY A 95 -11.40 -4.36 10.98
C GLY A 95 -10.28 -4.85 11.91
N SER A 96 -9.04 -4.39 11.71
CA SER A 96 -7.89 -4.62 12.58
C SER A 96 -7.54 -3.35 13.37
N PRO A 97 -6.76 -3.42 14.48
CA PRO A 97 -6.39 -2.22 15.25
C PRO A 97 -5.50 -1.22 14.50
N ASP A 98 -4.78 -1.67 13.45
CA ASP A 98 -3.89 -0.82 12.67
C ASP A 98 -4.52 -0.44 11.33
N HIS A 99 -4.87 0.84 11.20
CA HIS A 99 -5.46 1.41 9.99
C HIS A 99 -4.45 2.08 9.06
N THR A 100 -3.17 2.07 9.42
CA THR A 100 -2.13 2.87 8.74
C THR A 100 -1.49 2.16 7.56
N LYS A 101 -1.57 0.84 7.53
CA LYS A 101 -0.97 -0.01 6.50
C LYS A 101 -1.80 -1.26 6.31
N PHE A 102 -1.78 -1.80 5.10
CA PHE A 102 -2.30 -3.13 4.81
C PHE A 102 -1.14 -4.13 4.84
N ILE A 103 -1.23 -5.17 5.68
CA ILE A 103 -0.20 -6.20 5.78
C ILE A 103 -0.67 -7.46 5.03
N GLY A 104 0.20 -8.00 4.18
CA GLY A 104 -0.07 -9.22 3.42
C GLY A 104 -0.53 -8.96 1.99
N THR A 105 -1.20 -9.95 1.40
CA THR A 105 -1.61 -9.95 -0.01
C THR A 105 -3.11 -9.80 -0.16
N PHE A 106 -3.54 -9.30 -1.32
CA PHE A 106 -4.95 -9.36 -1.71
C PHE A 106 -5.26 -10.75 -2.26
N ARG A 107 -6.49 -11.21 -2.08
CA ARG A 107 -6.92 -12.52 -2.58
C ARG A 107 -7.12 -12.48 -4.10
N THR A 108 -7.67 -11.38 -4.62
CA THR A 108 -7.86 -11.19 -6.05
C THR A 108 -7.39 -9.82 -6.54
N LYS A 109 -7.23 -9.69 -7.86
CA LYS A 109 -6.99 -8.40 -8.52
C LYS A 109 -8.13 -7.41 -8.25
N GLN A 110 -9.38 -7.89 -8.22
CA GLN A 110 -10.54 -7.03 -8.02
C GLN A 110 -10.55 -6.45 -6.61
N ASP A 111 -10.18 -7.24 -5.60
CA ASP A 111 -10.09 -6.78 -4.21
C ASP A 111 -9.17 -5.56 -4.07
N PHE A 112 -8.01 -5.59 -4.73
CA PHE A 112 -7.09 -4.46 -4.74
C PHE A 112 -7.67 -3.24 -5.48
N ILE A 113 -8.33 -3.46 -6.62
CA ILE A 113 -9.00 -2.39 -7.38
C ILE A 113 -10.08 -1.71 -6.53
N ASP A 114 -10.93 -2.50 -5.87
CA ASP A 114 -12.02 -2.01 -5.03
C ASP A 114 -11.49 -1.17 -3.86
N VAL A 115 -10.41 -1.63 -3.22
CA VAL A 115 -9.73 -0.88 -2.14
C VAL A 115 -9.23 0.48 -2.64
N VAL A 116 -8.54 0.50 -3.78
CA VAL A 116 -8.03 1.75 -4.37
C VAL A 116 -9.17 2.68 -4.77
N GLU A 117 -10.26 2.16 -5.34
CA GLU A 117 -11.43 2.96 -5.70
C GLU A 117 -12.09 3.61 -4.46
N VAL A 118 -12.24 2.86 -3.37
CA VAL A 118 -12.80 3.38 -2.12
C VAL A 118 -11.91 4.46 -1.51
N ILE A 119 -10.59 4.26 -1.52
CA ILE A 119 -9.62 5.27 -1.05
C ILE A 119 -9.71 6.52 -1.93
N TYR A 120 -9.65 6.37 -3.25
CA TYR A 120 -9.70 7.48 -4.21
C TYR A 120 -10.98 8.30 -4.02
N ARG A 121 -12.15 7.66 -4.02
CA ARG A 121 -13.45 8.33 -3.83
C ARG A 121 -13.57 9.00 -2.47
N GLY A 122 -12.99 8.40 -1.42
CA GLY A 122 -12.95 8.97 -0.08
C GLY A 122 -12.08 10.21 -0.02
N ALA A 123 -10.87 10.13 -0.57
CA ALA A 123 -9.88 11.20 -0.59
C ALA A 123 -10.35 12.40 -1.43
N MET A 124 -10.98 12.15 -2.59
CA MET A 124 -11.64 13.18 -3.41
C MET A 124 -12.75 13.94 -2.66
N LYS A 125 -13.30 13.37 -1.58
CA LYS A 125 -14.29 13.99 -0.68
C LYS A 125 -13.64 14.59 0.58
N GLY A 126 -12.32 14.66 0.65
CA GLY A 126 -11.55 15.20 1.78
C GLY A 126 -11.48 14.28 2.99
N LYS A 127 -11.80 12.99 2.85
CA LYS A 127 -11.61 12.03 3.96
C LYS A 127 -10.14 11.65 4.10
N LEU A 128 -9.68 11.48 5.34
CA LEU A 128 -8.36 10.91 5.66
C LEU A 128 -8.42 9.42 6.02
N MET A 129 -9.64 8.89 6.17
CA MET A 129 -9.88 7.50 6.53
C MET A 129 -11.13 6.98 5.81
N VAL A 130 -11.05 5.76 5.30
CA VAL A 130 -12.15 5.04 4.65
C VAL A 130 -12.35 3.67 5.28
N THR A 131 -13.48 3.04 5.04
CA THR A 131 -13.73 1.65 5.45
C THR A 131 -13.40 0.72 4.30
N SER A 132 -12.68 -0.37 4.57
CA SER A 132 -12.33 -1.37 3.57
C SER A 132 -13.58 -1.95 2.90
N PRO A 133 -13.60 -2.16 1.57
CA PRO A 133 -14.66 -2.88 0.87
C PRO A 133 -14.55 -4.41 1.00
N LEU A 134 -13.43 -4.92 1.52
CA LEU A 134 -13.15 -6.34 1.58
C LEU A 134 -14.06 -7.07 2.58
N ASP A 135 -14.39 -8.34 2.30
CA ASP A 135 -14.98 -9.21 3.32
C ASP A 135 -13.97 -9.33 4.48
N PRO A 136 -14.38 -9.09 5.74
CA PRO A 136 -13.49 -9.24 6.91
C PRO A 136 -12.78 -10.60 7.01
N LYS A 137 -13.30 -11.65 6.36
CA LYS A 137 -12.66 -12.98 6.28
C LYS A 137 -11.49 -13.03 5.32
N ASP A 138 -11.49 -12.17 4.31
CA ASP A 138 -10.46 -12.08 3.27
C ASP A 138 -9.35 -11.07 3.66
N VAL A 139 -9.52 -10.32 4.75
CA VAL A 139 -8.45 -9.48 5.33
C VAL A 139 -7.43 -10.38 6.02
N PRO A 140 -6.13 -10.34 5.65
CA PRO A 140 -5.10 -11.12 6.31
C PRO A 140 -5.05 -10.83 7.81
N LYS A 141 -5.08 -11.90 8.61
CA LYS A 141 -4.95 -11.81 10.07
C LYS A 141 -3.50 -12.03 10.47
N TYR A 142 -2.98 -11.13 11.29
CA TYR A 142 -1.65 -11.22 11.87
C TYR A 142 -1.73 -10.85 13.35
N ASP A 143 -0.99 -11.58 14.18
CA ASP A 143 -0.86 -11.24 15.59
C ASP A 143 0.17 -10.12 15.72
N LEU A 144 -0.28 -8.93 16.14
CA LEU A 144 0.61 -7.86 16.56
C LEU A 144 1.26 -8.27 17.88
N LEU A 145 2.49 -8.80 17.80
CA LEU A 145 3.32 -8.99 18.98
C LEU A 145 3.84 -7.61 19.42
N TYR A 146 3.10 -6.95 20.31
CA TYR A 146 3.63 -5.79 21.02
C TYR A 146 4.85 -6.26 21.82
N LYS A 147 6.03 -5.72 21.49
CA LYS A 147 7.16 -5.80 22.40
C LYS A 147 6.93 -4.75 23.47
N ASP A 148 6.60 -5.21 24.67
CA ASP A 148 6.65 -4.37 25.87
C ASP A 148 8.09 -3.87 26.01
N TYR A 149 8.30 -2.57 25.78
CA TYR A 149 9.55 -1.87 26.05
C TYR A 149 9.53 -1.25 27.44
#